data_AF-A0A5N5X6D1-F1
#
_entry.id   AF-A0A5N5X6D1-F1
#
_cell.length_a   1.000
_cell.length_b   1.000
_cell.length_c   1.000
_cell.angle_alpha   90.00
_cell.angle_beta   90.00
_cell.angle_gamma   90.00
#
_symmetry.space_group_name_H-M   'P 1'
#
loop_
_entity.id
_entity.type
_entity.pdbx_description
1 polymer ?
#
loop_
_entity_poly.entity_id
_entity_poly.type
_entity_poly.pdbx_seq_one_letter_code
_entity_poly.pdbx_strand_id
1 'polypeptide(L)' 'MQLISIVSLLVPLAITVSARHEVGELCSGSGYDCTGNSNAIVVCNGYQWKLAAQCGTACCVWPNTPAPYCAC' A
#
# COMPACT_ATOMS: atom_id res chain seq x y z
N MET A 1 -48.37 -8.82 12.53
CA MET A 1 -47.40 -8.27 11.55
C MET A 1 -46.20 -7.76 12.32
N GLN A 2 -44.98 -8.24 12.01
CA GLN A 2 -43.70 -7.51 12.05
C GLN A 2 -42.55 -8.53 12.09
N LEU A 3 -41.96 -8.75 10.92
CA LEU A 3 -40.67 -9.43 10.75
C LEU A 3 -39.58 -8.36 10.94
N ILE A 4 -38.79 -8.50 11.99
CA ILE A 4 -37.66 -7.62 12.28
C ILE A 4 -36.47 -8.15 11.49
N SER A 5 -36.20 -7.57 10.32
CA SER A 5 -35.00 -7.86 9.54
C SER A 5 -33.80 -7.12 10.14
N ILE A 6 -32.99 -7.85 10.89
CA ILE A 6 -31.66 -7.41 11.34
C ILE A 6 -30.71 -7.48 10.14
N VAL A 7 -30.47 -6.33 9.52
CA VAL A 7 -29.44 -6.18 8.48
C VAL A 7 -28.09 -6.11 9.18
N SER A 8 -27.38 -7.24 9.20
CA SER A 8 -25.99 -7.29 9.67
C SER A 8 -25.09 -6.49 8.71
N LEU A 9 -24.69 -5.28 9.11
CA LEU A 9 -23.64 -4.54 8.42
C LEU A 9 -22.30 -5.27 8.62
N LEU A 10 -21.89 -6.05 7.63
CA LEU A 10 -20.52 -6.54 7.49
C LEU A 10 -19.64 -5.36 7.07
N VAL A 11 -18.97 -4.73 8.04
CA VAL A 11 -17.93 -3.73 7.76
C VAL A 11 -16.67 -4.48 7.32
N PRO A 12 -16.17 -4.30 6.09
CA PRO A 12 -14.90 -4.89 5.71
C PRO A 12 -13.78 -4.19 6.48
N LEU A 13 -13.10 -4.93 7.37
CA LEU A 13 -11.83 -4.47 7.91
C LEU A 13 -10.82 -4.42 6.75
N ALA A 14 -10.41 -3.22 6.36
CA ALA A 14 -9.27 -3.03 5.47
C ALA A 14 -8.01 -3.46 6.23
N ILE A 15 -7.63 -4.72 6.09
CA ILE A 15 -6.35 -5.23 6.59
C ILE A 15 -5.28 -4.61 5.69
N THR A 16 -4.64 -3.53 6.13
CA THR A 16 -3.45 -3.00 5.47
C THR A 16 -2.29 -3.94 5.77
N VAL A 17 -2.24 -5.08 5.09
CA VAL A 17 -0.98 -5.78 4.89
C VAL A 17 -0.11 -4.84 4.09
N SER A 18 0.99 -4.37 4.67
CA SER A 18 2.08 -3.68 3.96
C SER A 18 2.73 -4.68 3.02
N ALA A 19 2.02 -5.04 1.96
CA ALA A 19 2.55 -5.87 0.90
C ALA A 19 3.55 -4.99 0.15
N ARG A 20 4.81 -5.39 0.17
CA ARG A 20 5.79 -4.76 -0.72
C ARG A 20 5.31 -4.96 -2.16
N HIS A 21 5.47 -3.93 -2.99
CA HIS A 21 4.90 -3.90 -4.33
C HIS A 21 5.96 -3.66 -5.39
N GLU A 22 5.87 -4.38 -6.50
CA GLU A 22 6.80 -4.24 -7.61
C GLU A 22 6.26 -3.29 -8.69
N VAL A 23 7.18 -2.68 -9.45
CA VAL A 23 6.81 -1.80 -10.55
C VAL A 23 6.01 -2.57 -11.60
N GLY A 24 4.85 -2.04 -11.99
CA GLY A 24 3.94 -2.63 -12.97
C GLY A 24 2.86 -3.53 -12.37
N GLU A 25 2.94 -3.89 -11.09
CA GLU A 25 1.84 -4.57 -10.41
C GLU A 25 0.59 -3.69 -10.38
N LEU A 26 -0.58 -4.33 -10.52
CA LEU A 26 -1.87 -3.63 -10.44
C LEU A 26 -2.10 -3.11 -9.02
N CYS A 27 -2.67 -1.91 -8.94
CA CYS A 27 -2.96 -1.24 -7.69
C CYS A 27 -4.25 -0.43 -7.79
N SER A 28 -4.92 -0.23 -6.65
CA SER A 28 -6.14 0.56 -6.53
C SER A 28 -5.95 1.65 -5.47
N GLY A 29 -6.56 2.82 -5.68
CA GLY A 29 -6.42 3.96 -4.77
C GLY A 29 -5.12 4.76 -4.97
N SER A 30 -4.63 5.39 -3.92
CA SER A 30 -3.42 6.20 -3.96
C SER A 30 -2.53 5.93 -2.75
N GLY A 31 -1.23 5.75 -2.95
CA GLY A 31 -0.29 5.49 -1.86
C GLY A 31 1.14 5.27 -2.33
N TYR A 32 2.06 5.18 -1.37
CA TYR A 32 3.46 4.86 -1.60
C TYR A 32 3.80 3.57 -0.85
N ASP A 33 4.68 2.75 -1.41
CA ASP A 33 5.19 1.54 -0.76
C ASP A 33 6.66 1.30 -1.13
N CYS A 34 7.30 0.32 -0.51
CA CYS A 34 8.61 -0.18 -0.87
C CYS A 34 8.51 -1.35 -1.85
N THR A 35 9.51 -1.49 -2.71
CA THR A 35 9.69 -2.72 -3.50
C THR A 35 10.04 -3.92 -2.63
N GLY A 36 9.82 -5.13 -3.15
CA GLY A 36 10.09 -6.40 -2.47
C GLY A 36 11.53 -6.50 -1.99
N ASN A 37 12.47 -6.03 -2.81
CA ASN A 37 13.89 -5.95 -2.48
C ASN A 37 14.29 -4.73 -1.61
N SER A 38 13.35 -3.86 -1.27
CA SER A 38 13.56 -2.66 -0.45
C SER A 38 14.65 -1.72 -0.98
N ASN A 39 14.87 -1.66 -2.29
CA ASN A 39 15.80 -0.69 -2.90
C ASN A 39 15.06 0.47 -3.59
N ALA A 40 13.74 0.47 -3.60
CA ALA A 40 12.99 1.54 -4.23
C ALA A 40 11.67 1.82 -3.53
N ILE A 41 11.21 3.05 -3.70
CA ILE A 41 9.88 3.51 -3.34
C ILE A 41 9.04 3.49 -4.62
N VAL A 42 7.87 2.89 -4.54
CA VAL A 42 6.84 2.88 -5.58
C VAL A 42 5.65 3.72 -5.17
N VAL A 43 4.92 4.24 -6.16
CA VAL A 43 3.69 5.00 -5.99
C VAL A 43 2.56 4.37 -6.79
N CYS A 44 1.39 4.24 -6.17
CA CYS A 44 0.14 3.88 -6.81
C CYS A 44 -0.69 5.13 -7.03
N ASN A 45 -1.17 5.33 -8.26
CA ASN A 45 -2.11 6.40 -8.63
C ASN A 45 -3.37 5.80 -9.30
N GLY A 46 -3.90 4.71 -8.75
CA GLY A 46 -5.20 4.14 -9.13
C GLY A 46 -5.19 3.13 -10.28
N TYR A 47 -4.01 2.63 -10.69
CA TYR A 47 -3.94 1.63 -11.75
C TYR A 47 -2.79 0.65 -11.58
N GLN A 48 -1.55 1.17 -11.56
CA GLN A 48 -0.34 0.38 -11.42
C GLN A 48 0.66 1.09 -10.53
N TRP A 49 1.47 0.29 -9.82
CA TRP A 49 2.65 0.75 -9.10
C TRP A 49 3.70 1.24 -10.09
N LYS A 50 4.18 2.46 -9.87
CA LYS A 50 5.23 3.10 -10.67
C LYS A 50 6.40 3.44 -9.76
N LEU A 51 7.61 3.45 -10.31
CA LEU A 51 8.79 3.89 -9.58
C LEU A 51 8.63 5.36 -9.17
N ALA A 52 8.75 5.64 -7.88
CA ALA A 52 8.76 7.00 -7.33
C ALA A 52 10.19 7.46 -7.02
N ALA A 53 11.00 6.59 -6.40
CA ALA A 53 12.40 6.87 -6.10
C ALA A 53 13.25 5.58 -6.03
N GLN A 54 14.52 5.69 -6.41
CA GLN A 54 15.54 4.66 -6.17
C GLN A 54 16.33 5.02 -4.91
N CYS A 55 16.55 4.05 -4.02
CA CYS A 55 17.33 4.25 -2.80
C CYS A 55 18.82 3.98 -3.00
N GLY A 56 19.23 3.32 -4.09
CA GLY A 56 20.63 3.13 -4.45
C GLY A 56 21.35 2.21 -3.47
N THR A 57 22.27 2.76 -2.66
CA THR A 57 22.92 2.03 -1.56
C THR A 57 22.14 2.08 -0.26
N ALA A 58 21.10 2.92 -0.18
CA ALA A 58 20.19 2.99 0.96
C ALA A 58 19.02 2.01 0.81
N CYS A 59 18.23 1.88 1.87
CA CYS A 59 17.13 0.93 1.98
C CYS A 59 15.81 1.70 1.98
N CYS A 60 14.80 1.20 1.30
CA CYS A 60 13.44 1.69 1.46
C CYS A 60 12.93 1.23 2.83
N VAL A 61 12.69 2.20 3.70
CA VAL A 61 12.11 1.99 5.03
C VAL A 61 10.64 2.38 4.94
N TRP A 62 9.75 1.46 5.33
CA TRP A 62 8.34 1.76 5.55
C TRP A 62 8.17 2.27 6.99
N PRO A 63 7.83 3.55 7.20
CA PRO A 63 7.77 4.14 8.52
C PRO A 63 6.39 4.12 9.16
N ASN A 64 6.36 4.49 10.45
CA ASN A 64 5.14 4.95 11.11
C ASN A 64 4.74 6.39 10.70
N THR A 65 5.24 6.90 9.57
CA THR A 65 4.98 8.24 9.02
C THR A 65 4.18 8.13 7.70
N PRO A 66 3.71 9.24 7.10
CA PRO A 66 2.75 9.17 5.99
C PRO A 66 3.26 8.52 4.69
N ALA A 67 4.59 8.37 4.53
CA ALA A 67 5.18 7.78 3.34
C ALA A 67 6.58 7.17 3.63
N PRO A 68 7.00 6.14 2.90
CA PRO A 68 8.33 5.55 2.95
C PRO A 68 9.44 6.52 2.54
N TYR A 69 10.64 6.27 3.04
CA TYR A 69 11.85 7.05 2.74
C TYR A 69 13.07 6.13 2.57
N CYS A 70 14.10 6.65 1.91
CA CYS A 70 15.36 5.93 1.71
C CYS A 70 16.32 6.20 2.88
N ALA A 71 16.65 5.17 3.65
CA ALA A 71 17.68 5.19 4.68
C ALA A 71 18.19 3.78 4.99
N CYS A 72 19.48 3.67 5.32
CA CYS A 72 20.03 2.68 6.23
C CYS A 72 20.99 3.46 7.16
#